data_AF-A0A940LE98-F1
#
_entry.id   AF-A0A940LE98-F1
#
_cell.length_a   1.000
_cell.length_b   1.000
_cell.length_c   1.000
_cell.angle_alpha   90.00
_cell.angle_beta   90.00
_cell.angle_gamma   90.00
#
_symmetry.space_group_name_H-M   'P 1'
#
loop_
_entity.id
_entity.type
_entity.pdbx_description
1 polymer ?
#
loop_
_entity_poly.entity_id
_entity_poly.type
_entity_poly.pdbx_seq_one_letter_code
_entity_poly.pdbx_strand_id
1 'polypeptide(L)'
;FRMAEERGIDTYVIPFNIFVSPEFAKAHNVAMDNLEHHFYVNGDTSEIIKRYTRECVAQLLQEYPDLDGMGLTLGEGMAGMTPEQREAWMKATIIEGMRLAGRKSKLVHRIPFSSTTASLGVTTIETEQLTRKGIEQEAAMDFIEQPVWADLKFNWSHAHSTTKLIKVHGGKLWGAYFNPVPEDYKITWTARNEDFFCLRWGVPSFVRAHINQNSPAYVGGYFVGSETYIPAKDYFTKPGIKVNWKYAFERQWLFYKIWGRLLYNTATSDEVFAAEFKRRYGNEGKNLLEASSLAGTVPLRLASSFDFTWDFTLYSEGFMALDNEVKRVDYISVERQIKQPSIDPDYVSVMDYVKTINSGGSFPKNKIIPLALADMVERDCKKALALVKNINTANNNALMFEVADVKAWSNLGLHFAEKLRGAVALQTYRTKGGDDNKKAAIKHLENALKYWDVVISITRPIYNDMPLVHYSEQNGVRSKENQQLTFHWEKLRPDVAKDVETVRNAVYDAAAVK
;
A
#
# COMPACT_ATOMS: atom_id res chain seq x y z
N PHE A 1 -25.42 9.26 -6.20
CA PHE A 1 -25.79 8.98 -4.80
C PHE A 1 -27.00 8.05 -4.74
N ARG A 2 -28.17 8.42 -5.30
CA ARG A 2 -29.35 7.54 -5.44
C ARG A 2 -29.09 6.05 -5.72
N MET A 3 -28.30 5.73 -6.75
CA MET A 3 -28.01 4.32 -7.08
C MET A 3 -27.30 3.56 -5.95
N ALA A 4 -26.47 4.24 -5.15
CA ALA A 4 -25.79 3.66 -4.01
C ALA A 4 -26.77 3.42 -2.86
N GLU A 5 -27.62 4.42 -2.56
CA GLU A 5 -28.69 4.32 -1.56
C GLU A 5 -29.65 3.14 -1.85
N GLU A 6 -30.11 3.00 -3.11
CA GLU A 6 -30.95 1.87 -3.56
C GLU A 6 -30.29 0.48 -3.32
N ARG A 7 -28.98 0.44 -3.06
CA ARG A 7 -28.19 -0.77 -2.82
C ARG A 7 -27.70 -0.88 -1.36
N GLY A 8 -28.11 0.03 -0.47
CA GLY A 8 -27.65 0.09 0.91
C GLY A 8 -26.16 0.42 1.04
N ILE A 9 -25.66 1.30 0.17
CA ILE A 9 -24.27 1.75 0.16
C ILE A 9 -24.22 3.22 0.57
N ASP A 10 -23.65 3.47 1.74
CA ASP A 10 -23.36 4.82 2.20
C ASP A 10 -22.27 5.47 1.34
N THR A 11 -22.46 6.74 1.00
CA THR A 11 -21.54 7.52 0.18
C THR A 11 -21.02 8.74 0.93
N TYR A 12 -19.72 9.00 0.75
CA TYR A 12 -19.01 10.08 1.42
C TYR A 12 -18.17 10.87 0.41
N VAL A 13 -18.07 12.18 0.62
CA VAL A 13 -17.08 13.04 -0.04
C VAL A 13 -16.04 13.48 0.99
N ILE A 14 -14.76 13.18 0.72
CA ILE A 14 -13.66 13.45 1.65
C ILE A 14 -12.64 14.37 0.96
N PRO A 15 -12.72 15.70 1.14
CA PRO A 15 -11.77 16.63 0.55
C PRO A 15 -10.44 16.66 1.31
N PHE A 16 -9.37 17.00 0.58
CA PHE A 16 -8.15 17.56 1.16
C PHE A 16 -8.34 19.05 1.43
N ASN A 17 -7.56 19.60 2.36
CA ASN A 17 -7.63 21.00 2.79
C ASN A 17 -6.22 21.61 2.95
N ILE A 18 -6.02 22.91 2.76
CA ILE A 18 -6.97 23.92 2.27
C ILE A 18 -6.73 24.13 0.77
N PHE A 19 -7.74 23.87 -0.05
CA PHE A 19 -7.65 24.05 -1.50
C PHE A 19 -8.89 24.78 -2.01
N VAL A 20 -8.67 25.71 -2.94
CA VAL A 20 -9.72 26.41 -3.69
C VAL A 20 -9.43 26.30 -5.18
N SER A 21 -10.44 26.49 -6.04
CA SER A 21 -10.21 26.45 -7.48
C SER A 21 -9.29 27.61 -7.91
N PRO A 22 -8.49 27.43 -8.98
CA PRO A 22 -7.65 28.50 -9.51
C PRO A 22 -8.44 29.75 -9.91
N GLU A 23 -9.69 29.58 -10.37
CA GLU A 23 -10.60 30.66 -10.72
C GLU A 23 -11.00 31.47 -9.47
N PHE A 24 -11.33 30.80 -8.38
CA PHE A 24 -11.66 31.45 -7.11
C PHE A 24 -10.47 32.20 -6.54
N ALA A 25 -9.30 31.56 -6.52
CA ALA A 25 -8.04 32.16 -6.08
C ALA A 25 -7.76 33.48 -6.81
N LYS A 26 -7.83 33.47 -8.16
CA LYS A 26 -7.62 34.66 -9.00
C LYS A 26 -8.69 35.73 -8.80
N ALA A 27 -9.96 35.34 -8.72
CA ALA A 27 -11.07 36.29 -8.57
C ALA A 27 -11.03 37.06 -7.25
N HIS A 28 -10.47 36.45 -6.20
CA HIS A 28 -10.45 37.01 -4.85
C HIS A 28 -9.03 37.37 -4.35
N ASN A 29 -8.01 37.15 -5.17
CA ASN A 29 -6.60 37.38 -4.85
C ASN A 29 -6.17 36.69 -3.54
N VAL A 30 -6.49 35.40 -3.43
CA VAL A 30 -6.18 34.50 -2.29
C VAL A 30 -5.53 33.21 -2.81
N ALA A 31 -4.74 32.51 -1.99
CA ALA A 31 -4.06 31.26 -2.36
C ALA A 31 -3.31 31.30 -3.72
N MET A 32 -2.79 32.48 -4.11
CA MET A 32 -2.18 32.72 -5.43
C MET A 32 -0.86 31.97 -5.62
N ASP A 33 -0.25 31.48 -4.55
CA ASP A 33 0.98 30.70 -4.51
C ASP A 33 0.77 29.20 -4.78
N ASN A 34 -0.49 28.72 -4.90
CA ASN A 34 -0.78 27.30 -5.14
C ASN A 34 -1.85 27.03 -6.22
N LEU A 35 -1.78 27.75 -7.35
CA LEU A 35 -2.74 27.59 -8.46
C LEU A 35 -2.65 26.22 -9.17
N GLU A 36 -1.55 25.49 -9.02
CA GLU A 36 -1.37 24.13 -9.58
C GLU A 36 -1.76 23.01 -8.59
N HIS A 37 -2.32 23.36 -7.42
CA HIS A 37 -2.74 22.41 -6.37
C HIS A 37 -1.61 21.46 -5.92
N HIS A 38 -0.42 22.01 -5.69
CA HIS A 38 0.65 21.29 -5.04
C HIS A 38 0.29 20.97 -3.57
N PHE A 39 0.82 19.86 -3.09
CA PHE A 39 0.69 19.40 -1.71
C PHE A 39 1.75 20.05 -0.80
N TYR A 40 1.57 19.95 0.51
CA TYR A 40 2.52 20.45 1.52
C TYR A 40 2.76 21.97 1.49
N VAL A 41 1.77 22.73 1.05
CA VAL A 41 1.81 24.19 1.00
C VAL A 41 1.24 24.82 2.27
N ASN A 42 1.51 26.13 2.46
CA ASN A 42 0.94 26.90 3.55
C ASN A 42 -0.59 26.95 3.47
N GLY A 43 -1.27 26.89 4.61
CA GLY A 43 -2.73 27.04 4.66
C GLY A 43 -3.16 28.50 4.57
N ASP A 44 -3.92 28.87 3.54
CA ASP A 44 -4.60 30.17 3.47
C ASP A 44 -5.91 30.12 4.26
N THR A 45 -5.90 30.72 5.46
CA THR A 45 -7.06 30.75 6.35
C THR A 45 -7.87 32.04 6.26
N SER A 46 -7.79 32.77 5.15
CA SER A 46 -8.58 33.98 4.94
C SER A 46 -10.08 33.72 5.10
N GLU A 47 -10.82 34.70 5.64
CA GLU A 47 -12.25 34.51 5.92
C GLU A 47 -13.08 34.25 4.67
N ILE A 48 -12.65 34.75 3.51
CA ILE A 48 -13.33 34.47 2.25
C ILE A 48 -13.20 33.00 1.85
N ILE A 49 -12.06 32.34 2.11
CA ILE A 49 -11.86 30.91 1.86
C ILE A 49 -12.66 30.07 2.85
N LYS A 50 -12.68 30.44 4.14
CA LYS A 50 -13.50 29.74 5.14
C LYS A 50 -14.98 29.78 4.78
N ARG A 51 -15.48 30.98 4.45
CA ARG A 51 -16.87 31.17 4.00
C ARG A 51 -17.17 30.34 2.76
N TYR A 52 -16.33 30.43 1.73
CA TYR A 52 -16.48 29.68 0.48
C TYR A 52 -16.54 28.16 0.74
N THR A 53 -15.59 27.63 1.53
CA THR A 53 -15.54 26.20 1.85
C THR A 53 -16.81 25.75 2.56
N ARG A 54 -17.23 26.49 3.58
CA ARG A 54 -18.46 26.21 4.34
C ARG A 54 -19.71 26.23 3.45
N GLU A 55 -19.83 27.22 2.58
CA GLU A 55 -20.96 27.35 1.64
C GLU A 55 -20.95 26.22 0.60
N CYS A 56 -19.78 25.80 0.12
CA CYS A 56 -19.66 24.65 -0.79
C CYS A 56 -20.14 23.35 -0.12
N VAL A 57 -19.76 23.10 1.13
CA VAL A 57 -20.20 21.90 1.87
C VAL A 57 -21.71 21.93 2.11
N ALA A 58 -22.26 23.07 2.55
CA ALA A 58 -23.69 23.21 2.76
C ALA A 58 -24.48 22.98 1.47
N GLN A 59 -24.07 23.63 0.37
CA GLN A 59 -24.72 23.48 -0.95
C GLN A 59 -24.62 22.04 -1.45
N LEU A 60 -23.47 21.38 -1.32
CA LEU A 60 -23.29 19.99 -1.75
C LEU A 60 -24.30 19.05 -1.07
N LEU A 61 -24.42 19.15 0.25
CA LEU A 61 -25.34 18.29 1.02
C LEU A 61 -26.82 18.62 0.78
N GLN A 62 -27.14 19.86 0.43
CA GLN A 62 -28.49 20.28 0.05
C GLN A 62 -28.86 19.82 -1.36
N GLU A 63 -27.92 19.92 -2.31
CA GLU A 63 -28.10 19.54 -3.72
C GLU A 63 -28.23 18.01 -3.88
N TYR A 64 -27.50 17.25 -3.06
CA TYR A 64 -27.44 15.79 -3.14
C TYR A 64 -28.01 15.14 -1.88
N PRO A 65 -29.35 15.01 -1.75
CA PRO A 65 -29.97 14.46 -0.54
C PRO A 65 -29.59 12.99 -0.27
N ASP A 66 -29.24 12.21 -1.29
CA ASP A 66 -28.84 10.81 -1.10
C ASP A 66 -27.33 10.67 -0.76
N LEU A 67 -26.58 11.78 -0.62
CA LEU A 67 -25.21 11.76 -0.09
C LEU A 67 -25.29 11.64 1.44
N ASP A 68 -24.75 10.56 2.00
CA ASP A 68 -24.87 10.25 3.43
C ASP A 68 -24.04 11.14 4.33
N GLY A 69 -22.87 11.58 3.85
CA GLY A 69 -21.93 12.25 4.72
C GLY A 69 -20.74 12.90 4.05
N MET A 70 -19.95 13.53 4.90
CA MET A 70 -18.68 14.15 4.56
C MET A 70 -17.56 13.46 5.31
N GLY A 71 -16.35 13.53 4.78
CA GLY A 71 -15.15 13.35 5.59
C GLY A 71 -14.36 14.63 5.69
N LEU A 72 -13.35 14.62 6.55
CA LEU A 72 -12.39 15.70 6.70
C LEU A 72 -10.97 15.15 6.71
N THR A 73 -10.08 15.86 6.02
CA THR A 73 -8.64 15.58 6.02
C THR A 73 -7.91 16.82 6.49
N LEU A 74 -7.19 16.72 7.61
CA LEU A 74 -6.39 17.82 8.20
C LEU A 74 -5.06 17.99 7.45
N GLY A 75 -5.14 18.27 6.14
CA GLY A 75 -4.00 18.41 5.23
C GLY A 75 -4.40 18.18 3.77
N GLU A 76 -3.50 18.27 2.80
CA GLU A 76 -2.06 18.51 2.94
C GLU A 76 -1.62 19.98 2.68
N GLY A 77 -2.57 20.85 2.36
CA GLY A 77 -2.37 22.31 2.20
C GLY A 77 -2.59 23.07 3.51
N MET A 78 -1.97 22.60 4.60
CA MET A 78 -2.09 23.18 5.94
C MET A 78 -0.71 23.28 6.64
N ALA A 79 0.35 23.45 5.85
CA ALA A 79 1.67 23.74 6.41
C ALA A 79 1.63 25.08 7.17
N GLY A 80 2.43 25.18 8.23
CA GLY A 80 2.47 26.36 9.10
C GLY A 80 1.37 26.40 10.17
N MET A 81 0.35 25.54 10.09
CA MET A 81 -0.72 25.46 11.10
C MET A 81 -0.40 24.45 12.20
N THR A 82 -0.65 24.79 13.47
CA THR A 82 -0.60 23.83 14.59
C THR A 82 -1.74 22.81 14.51
N PRO A 83 -1.64 21.65 15.19
CA PRO A 83 -2.75 20.70 15.28
C PRO A 83 -4.07 21.35 15.70
N GLU A 84 -4.05 22.22 16.71
CA GLU A 84 -5.24 22.95 17.20
C GLU A 84 -5.83 23.89 16.14
N GLN A 85 -4.97 24.56 15.37
CA GLN A 85 -5.41 25.43 14.28
C GLN A 85 -6.07 24.64 13.15
N ARG A 86 -5.57 23.43 12.84
CA ARG A 86 -6.18 22.55 11.83
C ARG A 86 -7.57 22.09 12.26
N GLU A 87 -7.70 21.64 13.50
CA GLU A 87 -8.99 21.25 14.10
C GLU A 87 -9.99 22.42 14.11
N ALA A 88 -9.54 23.61 14.54
CA ALA A 88 -10.36 24.81 14.55
C ALA A 88 -10.83 25.21 13.15
N TRP A 89 -9.98 25.01 12.12
CA TRP A 89 -10.36 25.26 10.74
C TRP A 89 -11.43 24.28 10.24
N MET A 90 -11.29 22.97 10.54
CA MET A 90 -12.31 21.96 10.18
C MET A 90 -13.66 22.30 10.80
N LYS A 91 -13.66 22.67 12.09
CA LYS A 91 -14.86 23.08 12.81
C LYS A 91 -15.53 24.30 12.17
N ALA A 92 -14.75 25.31 11.80
CA ALA A 92 -15.26 26.55 11.23
C ALA A 92 -15.72 26.43 9.77
N THR A 93 -15.36 25.35 9.07
CA THR A 93 -15.59 25.19 7.63
C THR A 93 -16.43 23.96 7.30
N ILE A 94 -15.84 22.76 7.32
CA ILE A 94 -16.50 21.51 6.95
C ILE A 94 -17.66 21.21 7.90
N ILE A 95 -17.41 21.18 9.21
CA ILE A 95 -18.42 20.83 10.21
C ILE A 95 -19.53 21.88 10.26
N GLU A 96 -19.19 23.17 10.23
CA GLU A 96 -20.19 24.23 10.18
C GLU A 96 -21.00 24.19 8.86
N GLY A 97 -20.37 23.80 7.74
CA GLY A 97 -21.07 23.59 6.47
C GLY A 97 -22.08 22.45 6.55
N MET A 98 -21.72 21.34 7.21
CA MET A 98 -22.64 20.24 7.50
C MET A 98 -23.83 20.72 8.35
N ARG A 99 -23.59 21.55 9.38
CA ARG A 99 -24.67 22.13 10.19
C ARG A 99 -25.60 23.01 9.37
N LEU A 100 -25.05 23.87 8.52
CA LEU A 100 -25.80 24.79 7.66
C LEU A 100 -26.60 24.08 6.56
N ALA A 101 -26.22 22.84 6.21
CA ALA A 101 -27.01 22.02 5.29
C ALA A 101 -28.42 21.74 5.83
N GLY A 102 -28.65 21.86 7.15
CA GLY A 102 -29.98 21.74 7.77
C GLY A 102 -30.49 20.29 7.84
N ARG A 103 -29.58 19.32 7.81
CA ARG A 103 -29.87 17.88 7.87
C ARG A 103 -28.86 17.16 8.75
N LYS A 104 -29.20 15.95 9.17
CA LYS A 104 -28.22 15.04 9.75
C LYS A 104 -27.34 14.44 8.65
N SER A 105 -26.07 14.23 8.97
CA SER A 105 -25.09 13.65 8.07
C SER A 105 -24.09 12.79 8.85
N LYS A 106 -23.58 11.74 8.20
CA LYS A 106 -22.50 10.91 8.72
C LYS A 106 -21.15 11.61 8.55
N LEU A 107 -20.19 11.30 9.42
CA LEU A 107 -18.86 11.92 9.42
C LEU A 107 -17.73 10.88 9.38
N VAL A 108 -16.74 11.12 8.53
CA VAL A 108 -15.43 10.46 8.56
C VAL A 108 -14.36 11.46 8.99
N HIS A 109 -13.82 11.30 10.20
CA HIS A 109 -12.68 12.08 10.68
C HIS A 109 -11.38 11.36 10.32
N ARG A 110 -10.61 11.85 9.34
CA ARG A 110 -9.28 11.27 9.07
C ARG A 110 -8.26 11.79 10.06
N ILE A 111 -7.68 10.88 10.83
CA ILE A 111 -6.78 11.24 11.92
C ILE A 111 -5.52 11.96 11.35
N PRO A 112 -5.05 13.05 11.99
CA PRO A 112 -4.03 13.94 11.42
C PRO A 112 -2.67 13.27 11.16
N PHE A 113 -1.94 13.80 10.18
CA PHE A 113 -0.65 13.25 9.70
C PHE A 113 0.58 13.68 10.50
N SER A 114 0.44 14.63 11.43
CA SER A 114 1.57 15.31 12.08
C SER A 114 1.12 16.02 13.36
N SER A 115 1.93 15.91 14.42
CA SER A 115 1.81 16.70 15.65
C SER A 115 2.50 18.07 15.56
N THR A 116 3.01 18.44 14.38
CA THR A 116 3.82 19.64 14.17
C THR A 116 3.18 20.56 13.13
N THR A 117 3.77 21.74 12.94
CA THR A 117 3.36 22.68 11.88
C THR A 117 3.72 22.22 10.48
N ALA A 118 4.57 21.20 10.33
CA ALA A 118 4.81 20.56 9.04
C ALA A 118 3.61 19.68 8.64
N SER A 119 3.35 19.58 7.33
CA SER A 119 2.24 18.77 6.79
C SER A 119 2.43 17.26 7.01
N LEU A 120 3.68 16.81 7.19
CA LEU A 120 4.05 15.46 7.61
C LEU A 120 4.91 15.57 8.86
N GLY A 121 4.94 14.54 9.70
CA GLY A 121 5.79 14.56 10.88
C GLY A 121 5.46 13.46 11.86
N VAL A 122 6.14 13.47 13.00
CA VAL A 122 5.86 12.53 14.10
C VAL A 122 4.48 12.79 14.70
N THR A 123 3.91 11.78 15.35
CA THR A 123 2.73 11.93 16.22
C THR A 123 3.14 11.91 17.69
N THR A 124 2.35 12.56 18.55
CA THR A 124 2.53 12.54 20.01
C THR A 124 1.24 12.16 20.71
N ILE A 125 1.34 11.72 21.97
CA ILE A 125 0.17 11.39 22.79
C ILE A 125 -0.76 12.59 22.97
N GLU A 126 -0.24 13.80 23.07
CA GLU A 126 -1.02 15.04 23.20
C GLU A 126 -1.86 15.28 21.94
N THR A 127 -1.30 14.99 20.76
CA THR A 127 -2.04 15.10 19.49
C THR A 127 -3.13 14.04 19.39
N GLU A 128 -2.88 12.82 19.85
CA GLU A 128 -3.92 11.77 19.89
C GLU A 128 -5.07 12.19 20.83
N GLN A 129 -4.74 12.75 22.00
CA GLN A 129 -5.74 13.23 22.98
C GLN A 129 -6.54 14.43 22.44
N LEU A 130 -5.87 15.38 21.77
CA LEU A 130 -6.52 16.52 21.12
C LEU A 130 -7.52 16.04 20.05
N THR A 131 -7.06 15.18 19.15
CA THR A 131 -7.88 14.64 18.05
C THR A 131 -9.06 13.84 18.60
N ARG A 132 -8.83 12.98 19.58
CA ARG A 132 -9.92 12.23 20.26
C ARG A 132 -10.98 13.17 20.81
N LYS A 133 -10.56 14.20 21.55
CA LYS A 133 -11.48 15.20 22.09
C LYS A 133 -12.25 15.91 20.97
N GLY A 134 -11.61 16.18 19.83
CA GLY A 134 -12.27 16.71 18.63
C GLY A 134 -13.37 15.79 18.12
N ILE A 135 -13.06 14.50 17.92
CA ILE A 135 -14.01 13.48 17.45
C ILE A 135 -15.19 13.31 18.41
N GLU A 136 -14.95 13.23 19.72
CA GLU A 136 -16.02 13.13 20.73
C GLU A 136 -16.92 14.38 20.72
N GLN A 137 -16.34 15.57 20.49
CA GLN A 137 -17.12 16.80 20.33
C GLN A 137 -17.95 16.81 19.05
N GLU A 138 -17.41 16.29 17.94
CA GLU A 138 -18.13 16.13 16.68
C GLU A 138 -19.29 15.14 16.83
N ALA A 139 -19.06 13.99 17.46
CA ALA A 139 -20.07 12.97 17.69
C ALA A 139 -21.21 13.45 18.59
N ALA A 140 -20.97 14.39 19.50
CA ALA A 140 -21.98 14.99 20.37
C ALA A 140 -22.88 16.04 19.67
N MET A 141 -22.58 16.42 18.43
CA MET A 141 -23.38 17.40 17.68
C MET A 141 -24.68 16.76 17.18
N ASP A 142 -25.80 17.48 17.33
CA ASP A 142 -27.15 16.98 17.02
C ASP A 142 -27.39 16.67 15.53
N PHE A 143 -26.62 17.32 14.65
CA PHE A 143 -26.62 17.14 13.20
C PHE A 143 -25.62 16.08 12.70
N ILE A 144 -24.84 15.44 13.58
CA ILE A 144 -23.93 14.35 13.22
C ILE A 144 -24.58 13.01 13.58
N GLU A 145 -24.59 12.08 12.63
CA GLU A 145 -25.03 10.71 12.87
C GLU A 145 -23.89 9.88 13.44
N GLN A 146 -24.14 9.25 14.59
CA GLN A 146 -23.20 8.34 15.22
C GLN A 146 -23.26 6.93 14.60
N PRO A 147 -22.15 6.18 14.59
CA PRO A 147 -20.83 6.59 15.09
C PRO A 147 -20.11 7.51 14.10
N VAL A 148 -19.25 8.39 14.61
CA VAL A 148 -18.21 9.02 13.77
C VAL A 148 -17.19 7.94 13.38
N TRP A 149 -16.77 7.92 12.12
CA TRP A 149 -15.72 7.02 11.65
C TRP A 149 -14.36 7.71 11.73
N ALA A 150 -13.50 7.26 12.63
CA ALA A 150 -12.15 7.78 12.80
C ALA A 150 -11.14 6.94 12.00
N ASP A 151 -10.67 7.47 10.87
CA ASP A 151 -9.82 6.75 9.91
C ASP A 151 -8.33 6.82 10.25
N LEU A 152 -7.68 5.65 10.28
CA LEU A 152 -6.24 5.46 10.54
C LEU A 152 -5.60 4.55 9.51
N LYS A 153 -4.47 4.97 8.92
CA LYS A 153 -3.71 4.11 8.01
C LYS A 153 -2.95 3.02 8.75
N PHE A 154 -3.09 1.76 8.30
CA PHE A 154 -2.47 0.59 8.92
C PHE A 154 -1.09 0.31 8.32
N ASN A 155 -0.02 0.38 9.13
CA ASN A 155 1.37 0.25 8.68
C ASN A 155 1.70 1.24 7.56
N TRP A 156 1.47 2.53 7.81
CA TRP A 156 1.34 3.55 6.76
C TRP A 156 0.28 3.08 5.75
N SER A 157 0.60 2.96 4.48
CA SER A 157 -0.33 2.47 3.46
C SER A 157 0.03 1.07 2.95
N HIS A 158 0.87 0.35 3.71
CA HIS A 158 1.40 -0.96 3.38
C HIS A 158 0.78 -2.04 4.28
N ALA A 159 -0.55 -2.04 4.41
CA ALA A 159 -1.29 -2.92 5.33
C ALA A 159 -1.12 -4.42 5.04
N HIS A 160 -0.64 -4.74 3.84
CA HIS A 160 -0.35 -6.10 3.39
C HIS A 160 1.07 -6.58 3.77
N SER A 161 1.85 -5.75 4.48
CA SER A 161 3.18 -6.11 4.98
C SER A 161 3.17 -7.12 6.12
N THR A 162 2.23 -7.00 7.06
CA THR A 162 2.09 -7.89 8.22
C THR A 162 0.71 -7.70 8.86
N THR A 163 0.23 -8.72 9.57
CA THR A 163 -1.03 -8.63 10.35
C THR A 163 -0.86 -7.82 11.64
N LYS A 164 0.38 -7.51 12.02
CA LYS A 164 0.68 -6.71 13.21
C LYS A 164 0.63 -5.22 12.88
N LEU A 165 -0.01 -4.42 13.73
CA LEU A 165 0.11 -2.97 13.67
C LEU A 165 1.47 -2.55 14.25
N ILE A 166 2.41 -2.22 13.37
CA ILE A 166 3.79 -1.84 13.73
C ILE A 166 3.91 -0.32 13.88
N LYS A 167 3.33 0.43 12.95
CA LYS A 167 3.42 1.90 12.91
C LYS A 167 2.25 2.53 12.15
N VAL A 168 1.97 3.80 12.42
CA VAL A 168 1.01 4.63 11.66
C VAL A 168 1.72 5.84 11.07
N HIS A 169 0.98 6.75 10.42
CA HIS A 169 1.50 8.06 10.03
C HIS A 169 2.17 8.74 11.23
N GLY A 170 3.43 9.15 11.06
CA GLY A 170 4.18 9.80 12.12
C GLY A 170 4.73 8.90 13.24
N GLY A 171 4.62 7.58 13.11
CA GLY A 171 5.36 6.63 13.93
C GLY A 171 4.48 5.83 14.89
N LYS A 172 4.84 5.83 16.18
CA LYS A 172 4.25 4.94 17.19
C LYS A 172 2.87 5.45 17.63
N LEU A 173 1.89 4.55 17.72
CA LEU A 173 0.63 4.81 18.41
C LEU A 173 0.79 4.72 19.92
N TRP A 174 0.20 5.68 20.64
CA TRP A 174 0.13 5.70 22.11
C TRP A 174 -1.17 5.09 22.64
N GLY A 175 -2.17 4.92 21.77
CA GLY A 175 -3.43 4.25 22.06
C GLY A 175 -4.50 5.16 22.66
N ALA A 176 -4.24 6.47 22.76
CA ALA A 176 -5.21 7.41 23.34
C ALA A 176 -6.46 7.53 22.47
N TYR A 177 -6.37 7.28 21.16
CA TYR A 177 -7.52 7.20 20.25
C TYR A 177 -8.57 6.16 20.59
N PHE A 178 -8.29 5.18 21.46
CA PHE A 178 -9.24 4.08 21.70
C PHE A 178 -9.15 3.47 23.10
N ASN A 179 -8.35 4.07 23.98
CA ASN A 179 -8.30 3.72 25.40
C ASN A 179 -8.66 4.95 26.26
N PRO A 180 -9.81 4.94 26.98
CA PRO A 180 -10.81 3.87 27.03
C PRO A 180 -11.54 3.67 25.70
N VAL A 181 -12.21 2.52 25.55
CA VAL A 181 -13.01 2.19 24.35
C VAL A 181 -14.07 3.28 24.14
N PRO A 182 -14.14 3.91 22.95
CA PRO A 182 -15.12 4.96 22.66
C PRO A 182 -16.53 4.40 22.48
N GLU A 183 -17.52 5.20 22.87
CA GLU A 183 -18.95 4.86 22.79
C GLU A 183 -19.61 5.45 21.54
N ASP A 184 -19.13 6.60 21.08
CA ASP A 184 -19.73 7.53 20.12
C ASP A 184 -18.99 7.59 18.77
N TYR A 185 -17.79 7.03 18.70
CA TYR A 185 -17.04 6.83 17.45
C TYR A 185 -16.41 5.43 17.36
N LYS A 186 -16.01 5.05 16.16
CA LYS A 186 -15.28 3.82 15.88
C LYS A 186 -14.08 4.08 15.00
N ILE A 187 -12.99 3.34 15.25
CA ILE A 187 -11.82 3.36 14.40
C ILE A 187 -12.09 2.56 13.13
N THR A 188 -11.66 3.09 11.99
CA THR A 188 -11.58 2.34 10.74
C THR A 188 -10.13 2.25 10.28
N TRP A 189 -9.71 1.06 9.86
CA TRP A 189 -8.36 0.88 9.32
C TRP A 189 -8.34 1.13 7.82
N THR A 190 -7.55 2.09 7.37
CA THR A 190 -7.17 2.22 5.97
C THR A 190 -6.14 1.14 5.63
N ALA A 191 -6.58 0.12 4.89
CA ALA A 191 -5.79 -1.03 4.46
C ALA A 191 -5.61 -1.01 2.94
N ARG A 192 -4.55 -0.32 2.49
CA ARG A 192 -4.35 -0.07 1.06
C ARG A 192 -3.49 -1.11 0.36
N ASN A 193 -3.72 -1.25 -0.95
CA ASN A 193 -2.93 -2.09 -1.85
C ASN A 193 -1.95 -1.25 -2.70
N GLU A 194 -1.21 -0.35 -2.06
CA GLU A 194 -0.24 0.51 -2.78
C GLU A 194 0.98 -0.27 -3.28
N ASP A 195 1.27 -1.42 -2.66
CA ASP A 195 2.37 -2.30 -2.99
C ASP A 195 2.13 -3.15 -4.25
N PHE A 196 0.87 -3.36 -4.62
CA PHE A 196 0.46 -4.21 -5.74
C PHE A 196 -0.95 -3.86 -6.24
N PHE A 197 -1.08 -3.70 -7.55
CA PHE A 197 -2.36 -3.38 -8.19
C PHE A 197 -2.43 -3.75 -9.69
N CYS A 198 -1.32 -3.99 -10.36
CA CYS A 198 -1.32 -4.43 -11.75
C CYS A 198 -1.59 -5.93 -11.83
N LEU A 199 -0.73 -6.76 -11.24
CA LEU A 199 -0.95 -8.21 -11.12
C LEU A 199 -2.15 -8.51 -10.20
N ARG A 200 -2.94 -9.53 -10.54
CA ARG A 200 -4.04 -10.00 -9.68
C ARG A 200 -3.51 -10.56 -8.37
N TRP A 201 -4.22 -10.29 -7.28
CA TRP A 201 -3.84 -10.75 -5.95
C TRP A 201 -5.05 -11.28 -5.15
N GLY A 202 -4.80 -12.30 -4.34
CA GLY A 202 -5.77 -12.78 -3.36
C GLY A 202 -5.18 -13.84 -2.44
N VAL A 203 -5.05 -13.51 -1.16
CA VAL A 203 -4.60 -14.43 -0.11
C VAL A 203 -5.61 -14.43 1.05
N PRO A 204 -6.66 -15.28 1.01
CA PRO A 204 -7.73 -15.28 2.01
C PRO A 204 -7.23 -15.48 3.44
N SER A 205 -6.23 -16.34 3.62
CA SER A 205 -5.65 -16.64 4.94
C SER A 205 -5.00 -15.41 5.60
N PHE A 206 -4.31 -14.58 4.81
CA PHE A 206 -3.73 -13.33 5.30
C PHE A 206 -4.80 -12.34 5.74
N VAL A 207 -5.79 -12.06 4.88
CA VAL A 207 -6.87 -11.12 5.19
C VAL A 207 -7.68 -11.59 6.40
N ARG A 208 -7.95 -12.89 6.50
CA ARG A 208 -8.64 -13.48 7.66
C ARG A 208 -7.85 -13.30 8.95
N ALA A 209 -6.56 -13.61 8.94
CA ALA A 209 -5.70 -13.43 10.09
C ALA A 209 -5.58 -11.95 10.49
N HIS A 210 -5.44 -11.07 9.49
CA HIS A 210 -5.39 -9.63 9.69
C HIS A 210 -6.66 -9.11 10.39
N ILE A 211 -7.85 -9.43 9.88
CA ILE A 211 -9.11 -8.96 10.47
C ILE A 211 -9.29 -9.52 11.89
N ASN A 212 -9.03 -10.82 12.09
CA ASN A 212 -9.15 -11.45 13.42
C ASN A 212 -8.22 -10.80 14.47
N GLN A 213 -7.03 -10.36 14.06
CA GLN A 213 -6.08 -9.70 14.95
C GLN A 213 -6.42 -8.22 15.22
N ASN A 214 -7.13 -7.56 14.30
CA ASN A 214 -7.29 -6.10 14.29
C ASN A 214 -8.75 -5.64 14.36
N SER A 215 -9.65 -6.46 14.93
CA SER A 215 -11.07 -6.11 15.19
C SER A 215 -11.44 -6.05 16.68
N PRO A 216 -10.70 -5.33 17.54
CA PRO A 216 -11.13 -5.07 18.91
C PRO A 216 -12.41 -4.23 18.94
N ALA A 217 -13.08 -4.15 20.10
CA ALA A 217 -14.40 -3.54 20.24
C ALA A 217 -14.51 -2.07 19.77
N TYR A 218 -13.39 -1.34 19.71
CA TYR A 218 -13.34 0.04 19.22
C TYR A 218 -13.23 0.17 17.69
N VAL A 219 -12.98 -0.93 16.96
CA VAL A 219 -12.87 -0.94 15.50
C VAL A 219 -14.24 -1.24 14.89
N GLY A 220 -14.64 -0.43 13.91
CA GLY A 220 -15.91 -0.56 13.23
C GLY A 220 -15.81 -0.98 11.76
N GLY A 221 -14.62 -0.95 11.17
CA GLY A 221 -14.47 -1.35 9.76
C GLY A 221 -13.14 -0.97 9.14
N TYR A 222 -13.14 -0.93 7.81
CA TYR A 222 -11.95 -0.77 6.99
C TYR A 222 -12.23 0.12 5.77
N PHE A 223 -11.23 0.91 5.39
CA PHE A 223 -11.13 1.52 4.06
C PHE A 223 -10.19 0.65 3.22
N VAL A 224 -10.71 0.02 2.17
CA VAL A 224 -9.96 -0.91 1.31
C VAL A 224 -9.88 -0.34 -0.10
N GLY A 225 -8.66 -0.28 -0.66
CA GLY A 225 -8.41 0.22 -2.01
C GLY A 225 -7.01 0.80 -2.15
N SER A 226 -6.76 1.58 -3.20
CA SER A 226 -5.46 2.21 -3.43
C SER A 226 -5.61 3.72 -3.64
N GLU A 227 -4.64 4.49 -3.17
CA GLU A 227 -4.43 5.89 -3.58
C GLU A 227 -3.52 5.99 -4.82
N THR A 228 -2.74 4.95 -5.12
CA THR A 228 -1.77 4.92 -6.22
C THR A 228 -2.34 4.39 -7.54
N TYR A 229 -3.62 4.00 -7.56
CA TYR A 229 -4.31 3.43 -8.71
C TYR A 229 -5.81 3.73 -8.69
N ILE A 230 -6.39 3.99 -9.87
CA ILE A 230 -7.82 4.29 -10.04
C ILE A 230 -8.60 3.02 -10.44
N PRO A 231 -9.46 2.46 -9.57
CA PRO A 231 -10.16 1.21 -9.87
C PRO A 231 -11.19 1.29 -10.99
N ALA A 232 -11.68 2.49 -11.27
CA ALA A 232 -12.62 2.78 -12.36
C ALA A 232 -11.97 2.86 -13.75
N LYS A 233 -10.68 2.56 -13.91
CA LYS A 233 -10.00 2.56 -15.21
C LYS A 233 -9.01 1.38 -15.32
N ASP A 234 -9.14 0.57 -16.36
CA ASP A 234 -8.10 -0.42 -16.73
C ASP A 234 -7.12 0.20 -17.72
N TYR A 235 -5.92 0.52 -17.24
CA TYR A 235 -4.81 0.99 -18.07
C TYR A 235 -3.67 -0.04 -18.19
N PHE A 236 -3.85 -1.23 -17.61
CA PHE A 236 -2.82 -2.26 -17.58
C PHE A 236 -2.91 -3.15 -18.83
N THR A 237 -4.11 -3.65 -19.13
CA THR A 237 -4.34 -4.62 -20.22
C THR A 237 -3.94 -4.04 -21.57
N LYS A 238 -3.15 -4.78 -22.34
CA LYS A 238 -2.74 -4.35 -23.69
C LYS A 238 -3.95 -4.23 -24.63
N PRO A 239 -4.07 -3.13 -25.40
CA PRO A 239 -5.14 -2.98 -26.38
C PRO A 239 -5.14 -4.11 -27.42
N GLY A 240 -6.33 -4.47 -27.92
CA GLY A 240 -6.51 -5.51 -28.93
C GLY A 240 -6.71 -6.93 -28.38
N ILE A 241 -6.51 -7.15 -27.08
CA ILE A 241 -6.83 -8.44 -26.43
C ILE A 241 -8.28 -8.40 -25.96
N LYS A 242 -9.13 -9.28 -26.51
CA LYS A 242 -10.54 -9.37 -26.10
C LYS A 242 -10.65 -9.93 -24.68
N VAL A 243 -11.15 -9.14 -23.75
CA VAL A 243 -11.36 -9.51 -22.33
C VAL A 243 -12.81 -9.29 -21.91
N ASN A 244 -13.19 -9.78 -20.74
CA ASN A 244 -14.56 -9.67 -20.20
C ASN A 244 -14.71 -8.66 -19.05
N TRP A 245 -13.76 -7.73 -18.92
CA TRP A 245 -13.82 -6.60 -18.00
C TRP A 245 -13.63 -5.29 -18.75
N LYS A 246 -14.17 -4.22 -18.19
CA LYS A 246 -13.96 -2.83 -18.60
C LYS A 246 -13.19 -2.07 -17.53
N TYR A 247 -13.44 -2.38 -16.26
CA TYR A 247 -12.85 -1.69 -15.13
C TYR A 247 -11.81 -2.55 -14.43
N ALA A 248 -10.82 -1.91 -13.84
CA ALA A 248 -9.75 -2.64 -13.18
C ALA A 248 -10.22 -3.33 -11.89
N PHE A 249 -11.29 -2.86 -11.22
CA PHE A 249 -11.88 -3.61 -10.11
C PHE A 249 -12.54 -4.93 -10.54
N GLU A 250 -13.05 -5.03 -11.77
CA GLU A 250 -13.60 -6.28 -12.32
C GLU A 250 -12.48 -7.28 -12.62
N ARG A 251 -11.32 -6.76 -13.06
CA ARG A 251 -10.07 -7.53 -13.21
C ARG A 251 -9.61 -8.09 -11.86
N GLN A 252 -9.63 -7.24 -10.83
CA GLN A 252 -9.20 -7.52 -9.46
C GLN A 252 -10.32 -8.12 -8.59
N TRP A 253 -11.29 -8.82 -9.19
CA TRP A 253 -12.50 -9.30 -8.49
C TRP A 253 -12.19 -10.11 -7.23
N LEU A 254 -11.09 -10.89 -7.23
CA LEU A 254 -10.72 -11.74 -6.10
C LEU A 254 -10.34 -10.91 -4.87
N PHE A 255 -9.58 -9.82 -5.05
CA PHE A 255 -9.22 -8.89 -3.99
C PHE A 255 -10.47 -8.36 -3.28
N TYR A 256 -11.40 -7.78 -4.03
CA TYR A 256 -12.64 -7.22 -3.47
C TYR A 256 -13.56 -8.29 -2.87
N LYS A 257 -13.64 -9.49 -3.48
CA LYS A 257 -14.45 -10.59 -2.95
C LYS A 257 -13.88 -11.11 -1.62
N ILE A 258 -12.57 -11.25 -1.49
CA ILE A 258 -11.91 -11.68 -0.25
C ILE A 258 -12.19 -10.67 0.87
N TRP A 259 -11.87 -9.40 0.65
CA TRP A 259 -12.10 -8.36 1.65
C TRP A 259 -13.58 -8.25 2.01
N GLY A 260 -14.49 -8.15 1.04
CA GLY A 260 -15.92 -8.02 1.32
C GLY A 260 -16.52 -9.21 2.07
N ARG A 261 -16.14 -10.45 1.72
CA ARG A 261 -16.65 -11.65 2.41
C ARG A 261 -16.09 -11.81 3.82
N LEU A 262 -14.80 -11.54 4.02
CA LEU A 262 -14.16 -11.71 5.32
C LEU A 262 -14.47 -10.57 6.29
N LEU A 263 -14.70 -9.36 5.80
CA LEU A 263 -15.23 -8.25 6.63
C LEU A 263 -16.64 -8.54 7.11
N TYR A 264 -17.49 -9.17 6.28
CA TYR A 264 -18.82 -9.61 6.68
C TYR A 264 -18.76 -10.79 7.67
N ASN A 265 -17.94 -11.80 7.38
CA ASN A 265 -17.77 -12.97 8.24
C ASN A 265 -16.36 -13.57 8.05
N THR A 266 -15.51 -13.44 9.06
CA THR A 266 -14.13 -13.94 9.04
C THR A 266 -14.05 -15.47 8.99
N ALA A 267 -15.11 -16.18 9.38
CA ALA A 267 -15.21 -17.63 9.26
C ALA A 267 -15.61 -18.09 7.84
N THR A 268 -15.80 -17.18 6.87
CA THR A 268 -16.07 -17.54 5.47
C THR A 268 -14.95 -18.45 4.95
N SER A 269 -15.33 -19.64 4.51
CA SER A 269 -14.39 -20.67 4.09
C SER A 269 -13.84 -20.42 2.67
N ASP A 270 -12.65 -20.97 2.40
CA ASP A 270 -11.93 -20.78 1.14
C ASP A 270 -12.69 -21.38 -0.07
N GLU A 271 -13.59 -22.34 0.16
CA GLU A 271 -14.47 -22.91 -0.87
C GLU A 271 -15.34 -21.84 -1.56
N VAL A 272 -15.70 -20.75 -0.87
CA VAL A 272 -16.47 -19.65 -1.48
C VAL A 272 -15.66 -18.92 -2.56
N PHE A 273 -14.35 -18.77 -2.35
CA PHE A 273 -13.45 -18.15 -3.32
C PHE A 273 -13.08 -19.13 -4.44
N ALA A 274 -12.85 -20.41 -4.11
CA ALA A 274 -12.55 -21.45 -5.09
C ALA A 274 -13.75 -21.72 -6.01
N ALA A 275 -14.96 -21.71 -5.47
CA ALA A 275 -16.19 -21.83 -6.24
C ALA A 275 -16.37 -20.69 -7.25
N GLU A 276 -15.89 -19.47 -6.95
CA GLU A 276 -15.95 -18.35 -7.89
C GLU A 276 -15.04 -18.56 -9.11
N PHE A 277 -13.83 -19.10 -8.91
CA PHE A 277 -12.98 -19.50 -10.03
C PHE A 277 -13.62 -20.60 -10.87
N LYS A 278 -14.20 -21.62 -10.22
CA LYS A 278 -14.91 -22.71 -10.93
C LYS A 278 -16.13 -22.19 -11.69
N ARG A 279 -16.87 -21.23 -11.14
CA ARG A 279 -18.01 -20.58 -11.81
C ARG A 279 -17.58 -19.82 -13.06
N ARG A 280 -16.42 -19.14 -13.01
CA ARG A 280 -15.89 -18.33 -14.12
C ARG A 280 -15.22 -19.17 -15.22
N TYR A 281 -14.53 -20.24 -14.83
CA TYR A 281 -13.60 -20.94 -15.73
C TYR A 281 -13.83 -22.46 -15.80
N GLY A 282 -14.86 -22.99 -15.15
CA GLY A 282 -15.14 -24.42 -15.12
C GLY A 282 -14.04 -25.21 -14.40
N ASN A 283 -13.74 -26.40 -14.91
CA ASN A 283 -12.72 -27.28 -14.33
C ASN A 283 -11.31 -26.69 -14.34
N GLU A 284 -11.01 -25.84 -15.33
CA GLU A 284 -9.73 -25.12 -15.42
C GLU A 284 -9.51 -24.18 -14.22
N GLY A 285 -10.59 -23.72 -13.58
CA GLY A 285 -10.52 -22.85 -12.41
C GLY A 285 -10.22 -23.56 -11.09
N LYS A 286 -10.24 -24.90 -11.05
CA LYS A 286 -10.21 -25.68 -9.78
C LYS A 286 -9.01 -25.36 -8.89
N ASN A 287 -7.84 -25.15 -9.49
CA ASN A 287 -6.60 -24.94 -8.74
C ASN A 287 -6.22 -23.47 -8.56
N LEU A 288 -6.98 -22.54 -9.17
CA LEU A 288 -6.55 -21.14 -9.26
C LEU A 288 -6.53 -20.44 -7.90
N LEU A 289 -7.48 -20.72 -7.00
CA LEU A 289 -7.43 -20.10 -5.66
C LEU A 289 -6.14 -20.45 -4.92
N GLU A 290 -5.79 -21.74 -4.90
CA GLU A 290 -4.59 -22.20 -4.21
C GLU A 290 -3.33 -21.62 -4.86
N ALA A 291 -3.26 -21.63 -6.19
CA ALA A 291 -2.13 -21.10 -6.93
C ALA A 291 -1.97 -19.58 -6.74
N SER A 292 -3.06 -18.82 -6.82
CA SER A 292 -3.09 -17.38 -6.55
C SER A 292 -2.73 -17.06 -5.11
N SER A 293 -3.20 -17.85 -4.14
CA SER A 293 -2.89 -17.64 -2.73
C SER A 293 -1.41 -17.88 -2.41
N LEU A 294 -0.83 -18.95 -2.97
CA LEU A 294 0.59 -19.27 -2.81
C LEU A 294 1.49 -18.19 -3.43
N ALA A 295 1.23 -17.84 -4.70
CA ALA A 295 1.99 -16.82 -5.42
C ALA A 295 1.80 -15.43 -4.81
N GLY A 296 0.59 -15.11 -4.34
CA GLY A 296 0.25 -13.85 -3.69
C GLY A 296 0.92 -13.62 -2.34
N THR A 297 1.61 -14.61 -1.76
CA THR A 297 2.44 -14.40 -0.56
C THR A 297 3.73 -13.62 -0.83
N VAL A 298 4.18 -13.55 -2.09
CA VAL A 298 5.40 -12.85 -2.51
C VAL A 298 5.41 -11.37 -2.09
N PRO A 299 4.42 -10.53 -2.45
CA PRO A 299 4.42 -9.13 -2.05
C PRO A 299 4.36 -8.97 -0.53
N LEU A 300 3.60 -9.83 0.17
CA LEU A 300 3.50 -9.79 1.63
C LEU A 300 4.87 -10.01 2.26
N ARG A 301 5.59 -11.04 1.81
CA ARG A 301 6.89 -11.43 2.34
C ARG A 301 7.99 -10.42 2.03
N LEU A 302 7.98 -9.83 0.83
CA LEU A 302 8.89 -8.74 0.50
C LEU A 302 8.65 -7.58 1.47
N ALA A 303 7.39 -7.13 1.58
CA ALA A 303 6.98 -6.04 2.45
C ALA A 303 7.26 -6.34 3.95
N SER A 304 7.11 -7.57 4.44
CA SER A 304 7.49 -7.93 5.83
C SER A 304 9.01 -7.83 6.06
N SER A 305 9.80 -8.18 5.05
CA SER A 305 11.26 -8.28 5.14
C SER A 305 12.00 -6.98 4.85
N PHE A 306 11.29 -5.91 4.47
CA PHE A 306 11.86 -4.66 4.00
C PHE A 306 11.13 -3.48 4.65
N ASP A 307 11.84 -2.67 5.42
CA ASP A 307 11.24 -1.49 6.03
C ASP A 307 10.94 -0.40 5.01
N PHE A 308 9.82 0.30 5.19
CA PHE A 308 9.28 1.32 4.29
C PHE A 308 8.79 2.53 5.11
N THR A 309 8.42 3.62 4.44
CA THR A 309 7.89 4.81 5.10
C THR A 309 6.49 5.14 4.59
N TRP A 310 6.31 6.28 3.94
CA TRP A 310 4.99 6.76 3.51
C TRP A 310 4.44 6.01 2.30
N ASP A 311 3.23 6.40 1.91
CA ASP A 311 2.37 5.80 0.88
C ASP A 311 3.10 5.08 -0.27
N PHE A 312 3.76 5.83 -1.16
CA PHE A 312 4.39 5.26 -2.35
C PHE A 312 5.88 4.91 -2.15
N THR A 313 6.28 4.46 -0.95
CA THR A 313 7.69 4.11 -0.67
C THR A 313 8.07 2.65 -0.88
N LEU A 314 7.10 1.78 -1.15
CA LEU A 314 7.32 0.41 -1.56
C LEU A 314 6.38 0.06 -2.73
N TYR A 315 6.91 -0.63 -3.74
CA TYR A 315 6.15 -1.23 -4.82
C TYR A 315 6.66 -2.64 -5.08
N SER A 316 5.90 -3.62 -4.59
CA SER A 316 6.35 -5.01 -4.52
C SER A 316 6.42 -5.68 -5.89
N GLU A 317 5.57 -5.29 -6.84
CA GLU A 317 5.62 -5.84 -8.20
C GLU A 317 6.91 -5.49 -8.92
N GLY A 318 7.45 -4.29 -8.70
CA GLY A 318 8.71 -3.84 -9.29
C GLY A 318 9.94 -4.18 -8.45
N PHE A 319 9.78 -4.75 -7.25
CA PHE A 319 10.86 -4.81 -6.25
C PHE A 319 11.49 -3.43 -6.06
N MET A 320 10.66 -2.39 -5.94
CA MET A 320 11.12 -1.01 -5.84
C MET A 320 10.81 -0.46 -4.47
N ALA A 321 11.68 0.40 -3.96
CA ALA A 321 11.42 1.15 -2.73
C ALA A 321 12.12 2.50 -2.75
N LEU A 322 11.64 3.44 -1.95
CA LEU A 322 12.29 4.73 -1.73
C LEU A 322 13.69 4.52 -1.13
N ASP A 323 14.70 5.03 -1.81
CA ASP A 323 16.01 5.27 -1.25
C ASP A 323 16.00 6.63 -0.55
N ASN A 324 16.18 6.63 0.77
CA ASN A 324 16.12 7.83 1.59
C ASN A 324 17.36 8.71 1.45
N GLU A 325 18.49 8.19 0.97
CA GLU A 325 19.72 8.95 0.77
C GLU A 325 19.60 9.82 -0.48
N VAL A 326 19.15 9.22 -1.58
CA VAL A 326 19.00 9.92 -2.87
C VAL A 326 17.58 10.39 -3.15
N LYS A 327 16.61 10.13 -2.25
CA LYS A 327 15.19 10.51 -2.39
C LYS A 327 14.54 10.03 -3.68
N ARG A 328 14.79 8.77 -4.05
CA ARG A 328 14.35 8.17 -5.32
C ARG A 328 13.71 6.81 -5.10
N VAL A 329 12.57 6.54 -5.74
CA VAL A 329 11.99 5.19 -5.77
C VAL A 329 12.56 4.43 -6.97
N ASP A 330 13.43 3.47 -6.71
CA ASP A 330 14.05 2.61 -7.72
C ASP A 330 14.10 1.15 -7.25
N TYR A 331 14.59 0.27 -8.13
CA TYR A 331 14.76 -1.15 -7.83
C TYR A 331 15.64 -1.34 -6.59
N ILE A 332 15.16 -2.16 -5.66
CA ILE A 332 15.86 -2.58 -4.46
C ILE A 332 17.05 -3.41 -4.91
N SER A 333 18.25 -2.84 -5.03
CA SER A 333 19.44 -3.62 -5.40
C SER A 333 19.81 -4.66 -4.33
N VAL A 334 20.71 -5.60 -4.65
CA VAL A 334 21.27 -6.56 -3.67
C VAL A 334 21.92 -5.84 -2.49
N GLU A 335 22.55 -4.67 -2.72
CA GLU A 335 23.10 -3.83 -1.64
C GLU A 335 22.01 -3.34 -0.68
N ARG A 336 20.92 -2.81 -1.25
CA ARG A 336 19.79 -2.33 -0.46
C ARG A 336 19.12 -3.48 0.28
N GLN A 337 18.93 -4.63 -0.36
CA GLN A 337 18.40 -5.84 0.27
C GLN A 337 19.26 -6.33 1.44
N ILE A 338 20.59 -6.16 1.36
CA ILE A 338 21.50 -6.52 2.46
C ILE A 338 21.35 -5.55 3.64
N LYS A 339 21.34 -4.24 3.36
CA LYS A 339 21.40 -3.17 4.36
C LYS A 339 20.07 -2.86 5.03
N GLN A 340 18.94 -3.13 4.37
CA GLN A 340 17.64 -2.71 4.88
C GLN A 340 17.20 -3.55 6.10
N PRO A 341 16.68 -2.92 7.17
CA PRO A 341 15.99 -3.63 8.24
C PRO A 341 14.64 -4.20 7.76
N SER A 342 14.09 -5.16 8.51
CA SER A 342 12.73 -5.66 8.30
C SER A 342 11.71 -4.83 9.09
N ILE A 343 10.49 -4.69 8.55
CA ILE A 343 9.38 -4.07 9.29
C ILE A 343 8.74 -5.04 10.29
N ASP A 344 8.56 -6.31 9.92
CA ASP A 344 7.99 -7.29 10.84
C ASP A 344 9.09 -7.73 11.81
N PRO A 345 8.88 -7.59 13.13
CA PRO A 345 9.88 -7.95 14.11
C PRO A 345 10.21 -9.45 14.13
N ASP A 346 9.38 -10.33 13.55
CA ASP A 346 9.69 -11.76 13.45
C ASP A 346 10.72 -12.06 12.36
N TYR A 347 10.95 -11.14 11.43
CA TYR A 347 11.90 -11.29 10.34
C TYR A 347 13.29 -10.83 10.78
N VAL A 348 14.32 -11.39 10.15
CA VAL A 348 15.73 -11.03 10.39
C VAL A 348 16.32 -10.49 9.08
N SER A 349 16.97 -9.33 9.15
CA SER A 349 17.68 -8.75 8.00
C SER A 349 18.85 -9.63 7.54
N VAL A 350 19.27 -9.47 6.28
CA VAL A 350 20.45 -10.19 5.77
C VAL A 350 21.72 -9.79 6.52
N MET A 351 21.89 -8.49 6.80
CA MET A 351 23.02 -7.98 7.58
C MET A 351 23.10 -8.63 8.97
N ASP A 352 22.00 -8.61 9.72
CA ASP A 352 21.97 -9.16 11.09
C ASP A 352 22.14 -10.67 11.10
N TYR A 353 21.55 -11.36 10.12
CA TYR A 353 21.72 -12.79 9.95
C TYR A 353 23.19 -13.16 9.76
N VAL A 354 23.86 -12.56 8.77
CA VAL A 354 25.26 -12.87 8.49
C VAL A 354 26.17 -12.47 9.64
N LYS A 355 25.97 -11.29 10.25
CA LYS A 355 26.71 -10.85 11.43
C LYS A 355 26.61 -11.87 12.56
N THR A 356 25.40 -12.30 12.91
CA THR A 356 25.15 -13.21 14.04
C THR A 356 25.75 -14.59 13.81
N ILE A 357 25.51 -15.20 12.64
CA ILE A 357 26.07 -16.51 12.31
C ILE A 357 27.60 -16.43 12.22
N ASN A 358 28.15 -15.32 11.74
CA ASN A 358 29.59 -15.18 11.63
C ASN A 358 30.31 -15.11 12.97
N SER A 359 29.65 -14.56 13.98
CA SER A 359 30.11 -14.53 15.38
C SER A 359 29.79 -15.82 16.15
N GLY A 360 29.30 -16.88 15.49
CA GLY A 360 28.94 -18.16 16.14
C GLY A 360 27.61 -18.13 16.90
N GLY A 361 26.79 -17.09 16.69
CA GLY A 361 25.46 -16.97 17.28
C GLY A 361 24.40 -17.78 16.54
N SER A 362 23.16 -17.71 17.04
CA SER A 362 21.98 -18.32 16.44
C SER A 362 20.72 -17.50 16.71
N PHE A 363 19.65 -17.77 15.96
CA PHE A 363 18.35 -17.12 16.15
C PHE A 363 17.34 -18.09 16.78
N PRO A 364 16.39 -17.58 17.59
CA PRO A 364 15.25 -18.36 18.05
C PRO A 364 14.46 -18.97 16.89
N LYS A 365 13.87 -20.17 17.09
CA LYS A 365 13.13 -20.90 16.05
C LYS A 365 11.91 -20.17 15.49
N ASN A 366 11.35 -19.20 16.23
CA ASN A 366 10.21 -18.40 15.80
C ASN A 366 10.60 -17.21 14.91
N LYS A 367 11.91 -16.96 14.69
CA LYS A 367 12.38 -15.94 13.75
C LYS A 367 12.42 -16.48 12.33
N ILE A 368 12.03 -15.64 11.37
CA ILE A 368 12.14 -15.91 9.95
C ILE A 368 13.46 -15.33 9.45
N ILE A 369 14.47 -16.20 9.35
CA ILE A 369 15.79 -15.85 8.81
C ILE A 369 15.76 -15.80 7.27
N PRO A 370 16.67 -15.05 6.61
CA PRO A 370 16.65 -14.86 5.15
C PRO A 370 16.66 -16.14 4.32
N LEU A 371 17.42 -17.17 4.74
CA LEU A 371 17.47 -18.44 4.02
C LEU A 371 16.17 -19.24 4.17
N ALA A 372 15.56 -19.23 5.37
CA ALA A 372 14.25 -19.85 5.58
C ALA A 372 13.15 -19.11 4.80
N LEU A 373 13.23 -17.78 4.71
CA LEU A 373 12.34 -16.99 3.86
C LEU A 373 12.48 -17.38 2.39
N ALA A 374 13.71 -17.52 1.89
CA ALA A 374 13.96 -17.98 0.52
C ALA A 374 13.35 -19.36 0.25
N ASP A 375 13.52 -20.32 1.18
CA ASP A 375 12.94 -21.66 1.06
C ASP A 375 11.40 -21.64 1.06
N MET A 376 10.80 -20.81 1.91
CA MET A 376 9.35 -20.63 1.97
C MET A 376 8.80 -20.06 0.66
N VAL A 377 9.41 -19.00 0.14
CA VAL A 377 9.00 -18.36 -1.12
C VAL A 377 9.17 -19.32 -2.28
N GLU A 378 10.31 -19.97 -2.40
CA GLU A 378 10.58 -20.91 -3.49
C GLU A 378 9.60 -22.09 -3.49
N ARG A 379 9.35 -22.70 -2.33
CA ARG A 379 8.40 -23.82 -2.21
C ARG A 379 7.01 -23.41 -2.69
N ASP A 380 6.51 -22.29 -2.22
CA ASP A 380 5.14 -21.85 -2.50
C ASP A 380 5.00 -21.45 -3.99
N CYS A 381 5.98 -20.74 -4.55
CA CYS A 381 6.01 -20.37 -5.97
C CYS A 381 6.16 -21.57 -6.90
N LYS A 382 7.02 -22.56 -6.57
CA LYS A 382 7.13 -23.80 -7.35
C LYS A 382 5.83 -24.58 -7.35
N LYS A 383 5.14 -24.65 -6.21
CA LYS A 383 3.83 -25.29 -6.10
C LYS A 383 2.77 -24.54 -6.92
N ALA A 384 2.74 -23.21 -6.85
CA ALA A 384 1.83 -22.40 -7.66
C ALA A 384 2.04 -22.61 -9.18
N LEU A 385 3.30 -22.64 -9.64
CA LEU A 385 3.63 -22.96 -11.03
C LEU A 385 3.17 -24.36 -11.44
N ALA A 386 3.33 -25.36 -10.56
CA ALA A 386 2.88 -26.73 -10.82
C ALA A 386 1.34 -26.80 -10.97
N LEU A 387 0.61 -26.07 -10.11
CA LEU A 387 -0.86 -26.03 -10.13
C LEU A 387 -1.44 -25.44 -11.41
N VAL A 388 -0.75 -24.48 -12.04
CA VAL A 388 -1.20 -23.83 -13.29
C VAL A 388 -0.56 -24.37 -14.56
N LYS A 389 0.38 -25.31 -14.45
CA LYS A 389 1.18 -25.82 -15.58
C LYS A 389 0.33 -26.36 -16.72
N ASN A 390 -0.74 -27.09 -16.39
CA ASN A 390 -1.57 -27.82 -17.34
C ASN A 390 -2.95 -27.17 -17.57
N ILE A 391 -3.15 -25.94 -17.12
CA ILE A 391 -4.41 -25.22 -17.34
C ILE A 391 -4.49 -24.80 -18.82
N ASN A 392 -5.55 -25.19 -19.51
CA ASN A 392 -5.75 -24.84 -20.92
C ASN A 392 -6.41 -23.46 -21.06
N THR A 393 -5.65 -22.51 -21.61
CA THR A 393 -6.08 -21.11 -21.75
C THR A 393 -6.46 -20.71 -23.17
N ALA A 394 -6.33 -21.61 -24.16
CA ALA A 394 -6.31 -21.27 -25.59
C ALA A 394 -7.51 -20.46 -26.11
N ASN A 395 -8.69 -20.65 -25.52
CA ASN A 395 -9.94 -20.01 -25.95
C ASN A 395 -10.52 -19.06 -24.88
N ASN A 396 -9.75 -18.70 -23.86
CA ASN A 396 -10.23 -17.85 -22.78
C ASN A 396 -9.13 -16.90 -22.31
N ASN A 397 -9.14 -15.68 -22.86
CA ASN A 397 -8.18 -14.64 -22.50
C ASN A 397 -8.27 -14.28 -21.01
N ALA A 398 -9.46 -14.25 -20.42
CA ALA A 398 -9.59 -13.94 -18.99
C ALA A 398 -8.87 -14.96 -18.12
N LEU A 399 -9.04 -16.25 -18.41
CA LEU A 399 -8.29 -17.34 -17.78
C LEU A 399 -6.78 -17.27 -18.07
N MET A 400 -6.40 -16.91 -19.32
CA MET A 400 -5.00 -16.70 -19.68
C MET A 400 -4.34 -15.66 -18.77
N PHE A 401 -5.00 -14.54 -18.50
CA PHE A 401 -4.49 -13.52 -17.60
C PHE A 401 -4.38 -14.01 -16.14
N GLU A 402 -5.34 -14.79 -15.62
CA GLU A 402 -5.24 -15.39 -14.29
C GLU A 402 -4.00 -16.29 -14.18
N VAL A 403 -3.77 -17.15 -15.17
CA VAL A 403 -2.61 -18.04 -15.23
C VAL A 403 -1.30 -17.26 -15.40
N ALA A 404 -1.31 -16.21 -16.24
CA ALA A 404 -0.14 -15.36 -16.46
C ALA A 404 0.27 -14.62 -15.19
N ASP A 405 -0.67 -14.08 -14.42
CA ASP A 405 -0.38 -13.38 -13.17
C ASP A 405 0.16 -14.32 -12.10
N VAL A 406 -0.37 -15.54 -11.98
CA VAL A 406 0.20 -16.56 -11.09
C VAL A 406 1.64 -16.89 -11.50
N LYS A 407 1.91 -17.05 -12.80
CA LYS A 407 3.27 -17.29 -13.29
C LYS A 407 4.19 -16.10 -13.04
N ALA A 408 3.72 -14.87 -13.25
CA ALA A 408 4.50 -13.65 -13.01
C ALA A 408 4.86 -13.53 -11.51
N TRP A 409 3.88 -13.61 -10.61
CA TRP A 409 4.13 -13.61 -9.17
C TRP A 409 5.07 -14.72 -8.72
N SER A 410 4.88 -15.93 -9.26
CA SER A 410 5.73 -17.06 -8.90
C SER A 410 7.19 -16.84 -9.32
N ASN A 411 7.43 -16.32 -10.53
CA ASN A 411 8.79 -16.02 -10.98
C ASN A 411 9.40 -14.81 -10.26
N LEU A 412 8.61 -13.80 -9.88
CA LEU A 412 9.05 -12.74 -8.96
C LEU A 412 9.46 -13.31 -7.59
N GLY A 413 8.72 -14.28 -7.06
CA GLY A 413 9.11 -14.97 -5.83
C GLY A 413 10.38 -15.81 -5.99
N LEU A 414 10.56 -16.51 -7.11
CA LEU A 414 11.79 -17.26 -7.38
C LEU A 414 13.00 -16.33 -7.56
N HIS A 415 12.81 -15.19 -8.22
CA HIS A 415 13.78 -14.10 -8.24
C HIS A 415 14.16 -13.67 -6.81
N PHE A 416 13.15 -13.44 -5.95
CA PHE A 416 13.38 -13.03 -4.56
C PHE A 416 14.14 -14.07 -3.74
N ALA A 417 13.76 -15.34 -3.85
CA ALA A 417 14.42 -16.44 -3.15
C ALA A 417 15.90 -16.56 -3.54
N GLU A 418 16.21 -16.52 -4.85
CA GLU A 418 17.59 -16.52 -5.33
C GLU A 418 18.33 -15.26 -4.88
N LYS A 419 17.68 -14.09 -4.91
CA LYS A 419 18.29 -12.84 -4.46
C LYS A 419 18.64 -12.83 -2.97
N LEU A 420 17.79 -13.37 -2.11
CA LEU A 420 18.08 -13.52 -0.67
C LEU A 420 19.30 -14.43 -0.45
N ARG A 421 19.39 -15.55 -1.16
CA ARG A 421 20.55 -16.46 -1.09
C ARG A 421 21.82 -15.79 -1.60
N GLY A 422 21.72 -15.06 -2.72
CA GLY A 422 22.80 -14.27 -3.28
C GLY A 422 23.28 -13.16 -2.33
N ALA A 423 22.35 -12.46 -1.68
CA ALA A 423 22.62 -11.42 -0.69
C ALA A 423 23.35 -11.97 0.55
N VAL A 424 22.90 -13.11 1.09
CA VAL A 424 23.58 -13.79 2.21
C VAL A 424 24.98 -14.23 1.81
N ALA A 425 25.15 -14.84 0.64
CA ALA A 425 26.45 -15.28 0.15
C ALA A 425 27.41 -14.11 -0.10
N LEU A 426 26.92 -13.01 -0.69
CA LEU A 426 27.69 -11.78 -0.92
C LEU A 426 28.15 -11.17 0.41
N GLN A 427 27.24 -11.01 1.36
CA GLN A 427 27.58 -10.42 2.65
C GLN A 427 28.52 -11.33 3.46
N THR A 428 28.38 -12.65 3.34
CA THR A 428 29.32 -13.61 3.94
C THR A 428 30.71 -13.48 3.32
N TYR A 429 30.80 -13.40 1.99
CA TYR A 429 32.07 -13.16 1.29
C TYR A 429 32.74 -11.86 1.73
N ARG A 430 31.98 -10.77 1.91
CA ARG A 430 32.54 -9.49 2.36
C ARG A 430 33.08 -9.51 3.78
N THR A 431 32.51 -10.36 4.63
CA THR A 431 32.84 -10.39 6.07
C THR A 431 33.77 -11.52 6.47
N LYS A 432 33.94 -12.56 5.64
CA LYS A 432 34.83 -13.71 5.92
C LYS A 432 35.70 -14.14 4.73
N GLY A 433 35.50 -13.57 3.55
CA GLY A 433 36.12 -14.03 2.32
C GLY A 433 35.56 -15.38 1.85
N GLY A 434 36.38 -16.14 1.14
CA GLY A 434 36.05 -17.46 0.61
C GLY A 434 35.49 -17.41 -0.81
N ASP A 435 36.24 -17.94 -1.77
CA ASP A 435 35.87 -17.94 -3.19
C ASP A 435 34.53 -18.63 -3.46
N ASP A 436 34.19 -19.65 -2.68
CA ASP A 436 32.92 -20.37 -2.81
C ASP A 436 31.73 -19.48 -2.45
N ASN A 437 31.88 -18.57 -1.48
CA ASN A 437 30.85 -17.58 -1.15
C ASN A 437 30.64 -16.60 -2.32
N LYS A 438 31.73 -16.13 -2.95
CA LYS A 438 31.64 -15.26 -4.14
C LYS A 438 30.98 -15.99 -5.31
N LYS A 439 31.40 -17.22 -5.60
CA LYS A 439 30.81 -18.06 -6.67
C LYS A 439 29.33 -18.34 -6.43
N ALA A 440 28.95 -18.65 -5.18
CA ALA A 440 27.55 -18.86 -4.80
C ALA A 440 26.71 -17.58 -5.00
N ALA A 441 27.24 -16.42 -4.58
CA ALA A 441 26.58 -15.13 -4.79
C ALA A 441 26.34 -14.83 -6.27
N ILE A 442 27.36 -15.02 -7.12
CA ILE A 442 27.23 -14.84 -8.58
C ILE A 442 26.15 -15.76 -9.13
N LYS A 443 26.23 -17.06 -8.83
CA LYS A 443 25.29 -18.07 -9.33
C LYS A 443 23.85 -17.73 -8.97
N HIS A 444 23.59 -17.36 -7.72
CA HIS A 444 22.25 -17.03 -7.27
C HIS A 444 21.72 -15.75 -7.92
N LEU A 445 22.51 -14.68 -8.03
CA LEU A 445 22.05 -13.45 -8.69
C LEU A 445 21.87 -13.61 -10.20
N GLU A 446 22.67 -14.45 -10.86
CA GLU A 446 22.44 -14.83 -12.26
C GLU A 446 21.11 -15.60 -12.42
N ASN A 447 20.76 -16.48 -11.48
CA ASN A 447 19.44 -17.14 -11.50
C ASN A 447 18.30 -16.17 -11.20
N ALA A 448 18.50 -15.21 -10.29
CA ALA A 448 17.53 -14.17 -10.00
C ALA A 448 17.21 -13.34 -11.26
N LEU A 449 18.24 -12.99 -12.06
CA LEU A 449 18.07 -12.32 -13.34
C LEU A 449 17.32 -13.19 -14.37
N LYS A 450 17.60 -14.50 -14.45
CA LYS A 450 16.86 -15.41 -15.34
C LYS A 450 15.37 -15.45 -15.01
N TYR A 451 14.99 -15.50 -13.74
CA TYR A 451 13.58 -15.46 -13.35
C TYR A 451 12.93 -14.11 -13.68
N TRP A 452 13.67 -13.01 -13.58
CA TRP A 452 13.21 -11.70 -14.03
C TRP A 452 12.93 -11.67 -15.54
N ASP A 453 13.80 -12.28 -16.34
CA ASP A 453 13.60 -12.43 -17.79
C ASP A 453 12.34 -13.24 -18.12
N VAL A 454 12.03 -14.26 -17.32
CA VAL A 454 10.77 -15.02 -17.44
C VAL A 454 9.57 -14.11 -17.15
N VAL A 455 9.62 -13.28 -16.10
CA VAL A 455 8.55 -12.31 -15.79
C VAL A 455 8.30 -11.39 -16.99
N ILE A 456 9.36 -10.86 -17.61
CA ILE A 456 9.26 -10.01 -18.81
C ILE A 456 8.58 -10.76 -19.95
N SER A 457 9.00 -12.00 -20.23
CA SER A 457 8.45 -12.81 -21.31
C SER A 457 6.95 -13.08 -21.16
N ILE A 458 6.46 -13.19 -19.91
CA ILE A 458 5.04 -13.40 -19.60
C ILE A 458 4.25 -12.10 -19.72
N THR A 459 4.79 -11.00 -19.19
CA THR A 459 4.05 -9.76 -18.97
C THR A 459 4.04 -8.82 -20.17
N ARG A 460 5.16 -8.72 -20.90
CA ARG A 460 5.33 -7.79 -22.03
C ARG A 460 4.30 -7.98 -23.16
N PRO A 461 3.87 -9.21 -23.50
CA PRO A 461 2.83 -9.40 -24.51
C PRO A 461 1.44 -8.92 -24.09
N ILE A 462 1.15 -8.84 -22.78
CA ILE A 462 -0.22 -8.69 -22.26
C ILE A 462 -0.46 -7.41 -21.44
N TYR A 463 0.60 -6.74 -20.97
CA TYR A 463 0.54 -5.51 -20.21
C TYR A 463 1.20 -4.32 -20.94
N ASN A 464 0.64 -3.14 -20.74
CA ASN A 464 1.21 -1.87 -21.17
C ASN A 464 2.37 -1.44 -20.27
N ASP A 465 3.17 -0.50 -20.76
CA ASP A 465 3.88 0.41 -19.88
C ASP A 465 2.84 1.26 -19.12
N MET A 466 2.91 1.26 -17.79
CA MET A 466 1.86 1.84 -16.94
C MET A 466 2.42 2.99 -16.07
N PRO A 467 1.68 4.09 -15.88
CA PRO A 467 2.10 5.13 -14.93
C PRO A 467 2.10 4.56 -13.50
N LEU A 468 3.09 4.94 -12.69
CA LEU A 468 3.10 4.67 -11.25
C LEU A 468 3.21 5.98 -10.48
N VAL A 469 2.37 6.14 -9.47
CA VAL A 469 2.47 7.26 -8.52
C VAL A 469 3.81 7.24 -7.77
N HIS A 470 4.43 6.07 -7.61
CA HIS A 470 5.78 5.91 -7.06
C HIS A 470 6.87 6.69 -7.80
N TYR A 471 6.65 7.02 -9.07
CA TYR A 471 7.57 7.85 -9.84
C TYR A 471 7.27 9.35 -9.76
N SER A 472 6.18 9.77 -9.11
CA SER A 472 5.79 11.18 -9.05
C SER A 472 6.84 12.08 -8.38
N GLU A 473 7.64 11.51 -7.47
CA GLU A 473 8.76 12.16 -6.81
C GLU A 473 10.04 11.35 -7.03
N GLN A 474 11.05 12.00 -7.61
CA GLN A 474 12.35 11.40 -7.90
C GLN A 474 13.45 12.40 -7.57
N ASN A 475 14.48 11.94 -6.86
CA ASN A 475 15.55 12.78 -6.31
C ASN A 475 15.03 13.97 -5.47
N GLY A 476 13.92 13.76 -4.75
CA GLY A 476 13.26 14.80 -3.94
C GLY A 476 12.55 15.89 -4.75
N VAL A 477 12.39 15.70 -6.05
CA VAL A 477 11.74 16.64 -6.96
C VAL A 477 10.47 16.03 -7.52
N ARG A 478 9.40 16.82 -7.55
CA ARG A 478 8.18 16.53 -8.31
C ARG A 478 8.21 17.37 -9.58
N SER A 479 8.12 16.74 -10.75
CA SER A 479 8.22 17.44 -12.03
C SER A 479 7.26 16.87 -13.08
N LYS A 480 7.04 17.61 -14.17
CA LYS A 480 6.20 17.15 -15.29
C LYS A 480 6.85 15.96 -16.01
N GLU A 481 8.17 15.88 -16.01
CA GLU A 481 8.93 14.75 -16.56
C GLU A 481 8.66 13.48 -15.76
N ASN A 482 8.64 13.57 -14.43
CA ASN A 482 8.31 12.45 -13.55
C ASN A 482 6.92 11.86 -13.85
N GLN A 483 5.95 12.71 -14.21
CA GLN A 483 4.59 12.28 -14.58
C GLN A 483 4.54 11.47 -15.88
N GLN A 484 5.59 11.52 -16.70
CA GLN A 484 5.73 10.72 -17.93
C GLN A 484 6.45 9.38 -17.70
N LEU A 485 7.00 9.15 -16.50
CA LEU A 485 7.66 7.90 -16.17
C LEU A 485 6.64 6.76 -16.12
N THR A 486 7.03 5.64 -16.70
CA THR A 486 6.20 4.44 -16.80
C THR A 486 6.95 3.23 -16.30
N PHE A 487 6.20 2.29 -15.76
CA PHE A 487 6.68 1.02 -15.28
C PHE A 487 6.34 -0.10 -16.24
N HIS A 488 7.31 -0.98 -16.40
CA HIS A 488 7.12 -2.39 -16.71
C HIS A 488 8.39 -3.11 -16.26
N TRP A 489 8.28 -4.39 -15.88
CA TRP A 489 9.42 -5.20 -15.40
C TRP A 489 10.67 -5.13 -16.29
N GLU A 490 10.49 -5.11 -17.61
CA GLU A 490 11.59 -4.98 -18.58
C GLU A 490 12.40 -3.68 -18.43
N LYS A 491 11.78 -2.56 -18.03
CA LYS A 491 12.51 -1.30 -17.83
C LYS A 491 13.47 -1.37 -16.64
N LEU A 492 13.22 -2.27 -15.68
CA LEU A 492 14.08 -2.50 -14.52
C LEU A 492 15.12 -3.61 -14.76
N ARG A 493 15.05 -4.32 -15.89
CA ARG A 493 16.00 -5.40 -16.21
C ARG A 493 17.47 -4.95 -16.12
N PRO A 494 17.87 -3.74 -16.59
CA PRO A 494 19.24 -3.27 -16.43
C PRO A 494 19.69 -3.17 -14.96
N ASP A 495 18.81 -2.71 -14.07
CA ASP A 495 19.09 -2.63 -12.63
C ASP A 495 19.20 -4.01 -11.98
N VAL A 496 18.37 -4.97 -12.41
CA VAL A 496 18.49 -6.36 -11.97
C VAL A 496 19.82 -6.98 -12.41
N ALA A 497 20.27 -6.71 -13.64
CA ALA A 497 21.56 -7.20 -14.12
C ALA A 497 22.74 -6.58 -13.35
N LYS A 498 22.60 -5.35 -12.88
CA LYS A 498 23.62 -4.67 -12.06
C LYS A 498 23.89 -5.37 -10.73
N ASP A 499 22.94 -6.12 -10.18
CA ASP A 499 23.17 -6.96 -8.99
C ASP A 499 24.27 -8.01 -9.24
N VAL A 500 24.30 -8.62 -10.45
CA VAL A 500 25.32 -9.59 -10.84
C VAL A 500 26.70 -8.93 -10.93
N GLU A 501 26.77 -7.76 -11.56
CA GLU A 501 28.03 -7.03 -11.70
C GLU A 501 28.56 -6.52 -10.36
N THR A 502 27.67 -6.15 -9.44
CA THR A 502 28.02 -5.77 -8.07
C THR A 502 28.80 -6.89 -7.36
N VAL A 503 28.40 -8.15 -7.55
CA VAL A 503 29.11 -9.29 -6.95
C VAL A 503 30.40 -9.63 -7.70
N ARG A 504 30.41 -9.57 -9.03
CA ARG A 504 31.63 -9.82 -9.82
C ARG A 504 32.75 -8.87 -9.42
N ASN A 505 32.40 -7.60 -9.18
CA ASN A 505 33.31 -6.54 -8.74
C ASN A 505 33.59 -6.55 -7.23
N ALA A 506 32.95 -7.41 -6.44
CA ALA A 506 33.18 -7.47 -5.00
C ALA A 506 34.60 -7.98 -4.70
N VAL A 507 35.35 -7.20 -3.90
CA VAL A 507 36.68 -7.56 -3.40
C VAL A 507 36.55 -7.79 -1.90
N TYR A 508 37.10 -8.91 -1.41
CA TYR A 508 37.26 -9.14 0.01
C TYR A 508 38.54 -8.46 0.47
N ASP A 509 38.43 -7.51 1.40
CA ASP A 509 39.57 -6.86 2.04
C ASP A 509 39.70 -7.38 3.48
N ALA A 510 40.67 -8.26 3.70
CA ALA A 510 40.95 -8.84 5.02
C ALA A 510 41.42 -7.80 6.06
N ALA A 511 41.93 -6.63 5.63
CA ALA A 511 42.40 -5.58 6.52
C ALA A 511 41.25 -4.70 7.05
N ALA A 512 40.16 -4.55 6.29
CA ALA A 512 38.98 -3.75 6.66
C ALA A 512 37.99 -4.47 7.60
N VAL A 513 38.20 -5.77 7.87
CA VAL A 513 37.31 -6.65 8.63
C VAL A 513 37.84 -6.93 10.06
N LYS A 514 39.08 -6.55 10.36
CA LYS A 514 39.65 -6.53 11.72
C LYS A 514 39.26 -5.25 12.44
#